data_AF-A0A3N5WLV0-F1
#
_entry.id   AF-A0A3N5WLV0-F1
#
_cell.length_a   1.000
_cell.length_b   1.000
_cell.length_c   1.000
_cell.angle_alpha   90.00
_cell.angle_beta   90.00
_cell.angle_gamma   90.00
#
_symmetry.space_group_name_H-M   'P 1'
#
loop_
_entity.id
_entity.type
_entity.pdbx_description
1 polymer ?
#
loop_
_entity_poly.entity_id
_entity_poly.type
_entity_poly.pdbx_seq_one_letter_code
_entity_poly.pdbx_strand_id
1 'polypeptide(L)'
;MQFLVNANYEFMNHRRLMYIVSGILLLVGLVSIAVHRGLNYSIDFEGGSVLEVRFDEPVPIGDIRSALGKLGMGTFEVQTFGDHPRDVLIHVEETGMAGELGHKVVETLH
;
A
#
# COMPACT_ATOMS: atom_id res chain seq x y z
N MET A 1 -27.87 -19.22 -27.51
CA MET A 1 -27.08 -18.57 -28.58
C MET A 1 -25.70 -19.21 -28.60
N GLN A 2 -25.32 -19.86 -29.71
CA GLN A 2 -24.06 -20.58 -29.87
C GLN A 2 -23.04 -19.67 -30.58
N PHE A 3 -22.44 -18.72 -29.85
CA PHE A 3 -21.52 -17.73 -30.45
C PHE A 3 -20.11 -18.25 -30.77
N LEU A 4 -19.79 -19.48 -30.33
CA LEU A 4 -18.44 -20.06 -30.48
C LEU A 4 -18.44 -21.39 -31.26
N VAL A 5 -19.54 -21.73 -31.94
CA VAL A 5 -19.59 -22.93 -32.78
C VAL A 5 -19.03 -22.57 -34.14
N ASN A 6 -17.82 -23.09 -34.43
CA ASN A 6 -16.99 -22.88 -35.63
C ASN A 6 -16.08 -21.64 -35.65
N ALA A 7 -15.46 -21.26 -34.52
CA ALA A 7 -14.35 -20.31 -34.52
C ALA A 7 -13.05 -20.98 -35.04
N ASN A 8 -12.78 -20.87 -36.35
CA ASN A 8 -11.53 -21.30 -36.96
C ASN A 8 -10.60 -20.07 -37.12
N TYR A 9 -9.85 -19.75 -36.06
CA TYR A 9 -8.85 -18.68 -36.09
C TYR A 9 -7.46 -19.29 -35.86
N GLU A 10 -6.51 -18.94 -36.71
CA GLU A 10 -5.14 -19.44 -36.63
C GLU A 10 -4.32 -18.72 -35.54
N PHE A 11 -4.73 -18.88 -34.28
CA PHE A 11 -4.00 -18.38 -33.11
C PHE A 11 -2.56 -18.91 -33.08
N MET A 12 -2.38 -20.15 -33.51
CA MET A 12 -1.09 -20.84 -33.45
C MET A 12 -0.07 -20.26 -34.45
N ASN A 13 -0.51 -19.69 -35.56
CA ASN A 13 0.35 -19.09 -36.58
C ASN A 13 0.96 -17.77 -36.08
N HIS A 14 0.17 -16.98 -35.33
CA HIS A 14 0.58 -15.66 -34.83
C HIS A 14 1.24 -15.69 -33.44
N ARG A 15 1.44 -16.88 -32.84
CA ARG A 15 1.97 -17.01 -31.47
C ARG A 15 3.28 -16.27 -31.24
N ARG A 16 4.18 -16.27 -32.23
CA ARG A 16 5.50 -15.61 -32.13
C ARG A 16 5.35 -14.10 -32.01
N LEU A 17 4.46 -13.50 -32.79
CA LEU A 17 4.18 -12.07 -32.72
C LEU A 17 3.55 -11.71 -31.38
N MET A 18 2.60 -12.52 -30.90
CA MET A 18 1.98 -12.32 -29.58
C MET A 18 2.99 -12.42 -28.44
N TYR A 19 3.93 -13.37 -28.48
CA TYR A 19 5.00 -13.46 -27.49
C TYR A 19 5.93 -12.25 -27.50
N ILE A 20 6.24 -11.70 -28.68
CA ILE A 20 7.05 -10.47 -28.78
C ILE A 20 6.29 -9.30 -28.15
N VAL A 21 5.01 -9.12 -28.48
CA VAL A 21 4.19 -8.04 -27.93
C VAL A 21 4.06 -8.16 -26.41
N SER A 22 3.78 -9.36 -25.89
CA SER A 22 3.75 -9.62 -24.45
C SER A 22 5.10 -9.35 -23.79
N GLY A 23 6.20 -9.75 -24.41
CA GLY A 23 7.56 -9.49 -23.92
C GLY A 23 7.86 -8.00 -23.82
N ILE A 24 7.48 -7.22 -24.84
CA ILE A 24 7.62 -5.75 -24.83
C ILE A 24 6.78 -5.15 -23.69
N LEU A 25 5.53 -5.57 -23.54
CA LEU A 25 4.65 -5.10 -22.45
C LEU A 25 5.25 -5.37 -21.07
N LEU A 26 5.78 -6.57 -20.86
CA LEU A 26 6.46 -6.94 -19.61
C LEU A 26 7.69 -6.06 -19.37
N LEU A 27 8.53 -5.86 -20.39
CA LEU A 27 9.72 -5.02 -20.27
C LEU A 27 9.35 -3.56 -19.95
N VAL A 28 8.32 -3.01 -20.60
CA VAL A 28 7.82 -1.67 -20.30
C VAL A 28 7.33 -1.58 -18.86
N GLY A 29 6.58 -2.58 -18.37
CA GLY A 29 6.14 -2.66 -16.97
C GLY A 29 7.31 -2.68 -15.99
N LEU A 30 8.33 -3.52 -16.25
CA LEU A 30 9.52 -3.61 -15.40
C LEU A 30 10.32 -2.30 -15.39
N VAL A 31 10.52 -1.67 -16.55
CA VAL A 31 11.19 -0.37 -16.66
C VAL A 31 10.39 0.71 -15.92
N SER A 32 9.07 0.69 -16.04
CA SER A 32 8.19 1.62 -15.32
C SER A 32 8.38 1.50 -13.81
N ILE A 33 8.40 0.29 -13.27
CA ILE A 33 8.63 0.04 -11.83
C ILE A 33 10.02 0.55 -11.43
N ALA A 34 11.06 0.22 -12.20
CA ALA A 34 12.43 0.62 -11.87
C ALA A 34 12.64 2.15 -11.87
N VAL A 35 11.96 2.88 -12.75
CA VAL A 35 12.10 4.34 -12.87
C VAL A 35 11.22 5.11 -11.86
N HIS A 36 10.03 4.59 -11.53
CA HIS A 36 9.05 5.28 -10.66
C HIS A 36 9.17 4.93 -9.18
N ARG A 37 10.40 4.78 -8.66
CA ARG A 37 10.69 4.47 -7.24
C ARG A 37 10.28 3.08 -6.75
N GLY A 38 10.10 2.12 -7.66
CA GLY A 38 9.78 0.74 -7.29
C GLY A 38 8.29 0.48 -7.12
N LEU A 39 7.98 -0.54 -6.33
CA LEU A 39 6.60 -0.90 -5.96
C LEU A 39 6.22 -0.16 -4.68
N ASN A 40 4.95 0.23 -4.53
CA ASN A 40 4.43 0.66 -3.24
C ASN A 40 4.30 -0.58 -2.37
N TYR A 41 5.20 -0.73 -1.40
CA TYR A 41 5.16 -1.82 -0.45
C TYR A 41 4.06 -1.53 0.58
N SER A 42 3.48 -2.58 1.15
CA SER A 42 2.58 -2.44 2.30
C SER A 42 3.38 -2.55 3.59
N ILE A 43 2.75 -2.20 4.71
CA ILE A 43 3.29 -2.34 6.07
C ILE A 43 3.86 -3.73 6.39
N ASP A 44 3.40 -4.78 5.69
CA ASP A 44 3.87 -6.16 5.86
C ASP A 44 5.28 -6.38 5.28
N PHE A 45 5.77 -5.46 4.44
CA PHE A 45 7.03 -5.56 3.71
C PHE A 45 8.03 -4.43 4.02
N GLU A 46 7.61 -3.34 4.67
CA GLU A 46 8.44 -2.14 4.89
C GLU A 46 9.33 -2.19 6.15
N GLY A 47 9.23 -3.24 6.98
CA GLY A 47 10.00 -3.32 8.24
C GLY A 47 9.56 -2.22 9.23
N GLY A 48 10.33 -1.94 10.29
CA GLY A 48 9.94 -0.85 11.21
C GLY A 48 9.00 -1.30 12.33
N SER A 49 8.14 -0.39 12.81
CA SER A 49 7.24 -0.63 13.95
C SER A 49 5.81 -0.22 13.64
N VAL A 50 4.87 -1.07 14.03
CA VAL A 50 3.43 -0.82 13.89
C VAL A 50 2.83 -0.61 15.28
N LEU A 51 2.11 0.49 15.44
CA LEU A 51 1.33 0.80 16.63
C LEU A 51 -0.15 0.67 16.31
N GLU A 52 -0.84 -0.17 17.08
CA GLU A 52 -2.28 -0.30 17.03
C GLU A 52 -2.90 0.62 18.09
N VAL A 53 -3.74 1.55 17.65
CA VAL A 53 -4.43 2.52 18.51
C VAL A 53 -5.93 2.37 18.32
N ARG A 54 -6.64 2.16 19.42
CA ARG A 54 -8.10 2.24 19.46
C ARG A 54 -8.50 3.57 20.10
N PHE A 55 -9.22 4.37 19.34
CA PHE A 55 -9.80 5.63 19.82
C PHE A 55 -11.17 5.41 20.49
N ASP A 56 -11.56 6.32 21.38
CA ASP A 56 -12.89 6.29 21.99
C ASP A 56 -13.99 6.63 20.96
N GLU A 57 -13.73 7.62 20.11
CA GLU A 57 -14.58 8.06 19.00
C GLU A 57 -13.88 7.89 17.63
N PRO A 58 -14.62 7.78 16.52
CA PRO A 58 -14.03 7.70 15.19
C PRO A 58 -13.29 8.99 14.85
N VAL A 59 -11.97 8.92 14.68
CA VAL A 59 -11.14 10.06 14.31
C VAL A 59 -10.80 9.97 12.82
N PRO A 60 -11.00 11.05 12.04
CA PRO A 60 -10.57 11.07 10.64
C PRO A 60 -9.06 10.84 10.50
N ILE A 61 -8.66 9.94 9.59
CA ILE A 61 -7.25 9.64 9.31
C ILE A 61 -6.44 10.90 8.98
N GLY A 62 -7.06 11.87 8.31
CA GLY A 62 -6.42 13.14 7.94
C GLY A 62 -5.98 13.97 9.15
N ASP A 63 -6.74 13.93 10.24
CA ASP A 63 -6.44 14.66 11.47
C ASP A 63 -5.29 13.97 12.22
N ILE A 64 -5.32 12.64 12.29
CA ILE A 64 -4.23 11.83 12.84
C ILE A 64 -2.94 12.11 12.06
N ARG A 65 -2.98 12.04 10.72
CA ARG A 65 -1.82 12.31 9.86
C ARG A 65 -1.26 13.72 10.09
N SER A 66 -2.14 14.72 10.25
CA SER A 66 -1.73 16.10 10.49
C SER A 66 -1.11 16.30 11.88
N ALA A 67 -1.62 15.62 12.91
CA ALA A 67 -1.05 15.65 14.25
C ALA A 67 0.33 14.97 14.27
N LEU A 68 0.46 13.77 13.69
CA LEU A 68 1.72 13.05 13.61
C LEU A 68 2.77 13.83 12.78
N GLY A 69 2.37 14.49 11.70
CA GLY A 69 3.28 15.32 10.89
C GLY A 69 3.87 16.52 11.63
N LYS A 70 3.15 17.09 12.61
CA LYS A 70 3.67 18.18 13.46
C LYS A 70 4.71 17.71 14.47
N LEU A 71 4.70 16.42 14.82
CA LEU A 71 5.63 15.83 15.78
C LEU A 71 7.01 15.56 15.16
N GLY A 72 7.22 15.87 13.88
CA GLY A 72 8.50 15.68 13.18
C GLY A 72 8.87 14.20 12.99
N MET A 73 7.88 13.32 13.10
CA MET A 73 8.03 11.88 12.90
C MET A 73 8.16 11.67 11.39
N GLY A 74 9.20 10.97 10.95
CA GLY A 74 9.64 10.90 9.56
C GLY A 74 8.61 10.34 8.57
N THR A 75 8.93 9.26 7.86
CA THR A 75 7.93 8.59 7.02
C THR A 75 7.03 7.75 7.92
N PHE A 76 5.71 7.98 7.83
CA PHE A 76 4.72 7.18 8.56
C PHE A 76 3.47 6.95 7.70
N GLU A 77 2.83 5.81 7.91
CA GLU A 77 1.56 5.44 7.27
C GLU A 77 0.47 5.30 8.34
N VAL A 78 -0.73 5.78 8.04
CA VAL A 78 -1.89 5.70 8.93
C VAL A 78 -3.04 5.06 8.17
N GLN A 79 -3.56 3.96 8.70
CA GLN A 79 -4.64 3.20 8.09
C GLN A 79 -5.65 2.74 9.14
N THR A 80 -6.94 2.73 8.80
CA THR A 80 -7.96 2.07 9.62
C THR A 80 -7.85 0.55 9.44
N PHE A 81 -8.02 -0.21 10.51
CA PHE A 81 -7.94 -1.66 10.48
C PHE A 81 -9.18 -2.30 11.12
N GLY A 82 -9.69 -3.36 10.49
CA GLY A 82 -10.92 -4.03 10.92
C GLY A 82 -12.21 -3.29 10.54
N ASP A 83 -13.33 -3.73 11.13
CA ASP A 83 -14.67 -3.21 10.82
C ASP A 83 -15.05 -1.95 11.63
N HIS A 84 -14.17 -1.51 12.52
CA HIS A 84 -14.42 -0.37 13.40
C HIS A 84 -13.61 0.86 12.97
N PRO A 85 -14.24 2.02 12.73
CA PRO A 85 -13.55 3.24 12.32
C PRO A 85 -12.70 3.87 13.43
N ARG A 86 -12.62 3.22 14.60
CA ARG A 86 -11.85 3.63 15.77
C ARG A 86 -10.52 2.89 15.90
N ASP A 87 -10.36 1.80 15.15
CA ASP A 87 -9.19 0.94 15.21
C ASP A 87 -8.25 1.39 14.08
N VAL A 88 -7.10 1.97 14.46
CA VAL A 88 -6.15 2.61 13.55
C VAL A 88 -4.77 2.02 13.76
N LEU A 89 -4.12 1.65 12.66
CA LEU A 89 -2.71 1.27 12.62
C LEU A 89 -1.88 2.47 12.18
N ILE A 90 -0.83 2.74 12.95
CA ILE A 90 0.19 3.73 12.65
C ILE A 90 1.49 2.97 12.42
N HIS A 91 2.00 3.01 11.20
CA HIS A 91 3.26 2.40 10.83
C HIS A 91 4.36 3.45 10.74
N VAL A 92 5.55 3.15 11.27
CA VAL A 92 6.72 4.02 11.23
C VAL A 92 7.95 3.21 10.81
N GLU A 93 8.67 3.71 9.81
CA GLU A 93 9.85 3.03 9.22
C GLU A 93 11.01 2.86 10.23
N GLU A 94 11.14 3.76 11.22
CA GLU A 94 12.27 3.77 12.16
C GLU A 94 12.04 2.85 13.37
N THR A 95 12.78 1.74 13.41
CA THR A 95 12.70 0.72 14.47
C THR A 95 13.32 1.27 15.76
N GLY A 96 12.48 1.63 16.74
CA GLY A 96 12.91 2.16 18.04
C GLY A 96 12.04 3.28 18.59
N MET A 97 11.27 3.94 17.71
CA MET A 97 10.36 5.02 18.08
C MET A 97 9.02 4.52 18.66
N ALA A 98 8.62 3.26 18.42
CA ALA A 98 7.29 2.75 18.82
C ALA A 98 6.93 2.95 20.31
N GLY A 99 7.89 2.80 21.22
CA GLY A 99 7.66 3.00 22.66
C GLY A 99 7.43 4.47 23.04
N GLU A 100 8.21 5.40 22.46
CA GLU A 100 8.02 6.84 22.67
C GLU A 100 6.79 7.38 21.93
N LEU A 101 6.48 6.81 20.77
CA LEU A 101 5.31 7.13 19.95
C LEU A 101 4.02 6.85 20.70
N GLY A 102 3.89 5.67 21.31
CA GLY A 102 2.71 5.32 22.09
C GLY A 102 2.41 6.36 23.18
N HIS A 103 3.45 6.84 23.88
CA HIS A 103 3.30 7.84 24.94
C HIS A 103 2.94 9.23 24.39
N LYS A 104 3.59 9.68 23.31
CA LYS A 104 3.31 11.00 22.68
C LYS A 104 1.96 11.07 22.00
N VAL A 105 1.53 9.99 21.35
CA VAL A 105 0.25 9.92 20.64
C VAL A 105 -0.90 9.99 21.65
N VAL A 106 -0.82 9.24 22.75
CA VAL A 106 -1.84 9.28 23.81
C VAL A 106 -1.89 10.65 24.50
N GLU A 107 -0.75 11.32 24.70
CA GLU A 107 -0.66 12.64 25.32
C GLU A 107 -1.15 13.78 24.41
N THR A 108 -1.01 13.65 23.09
CA THR A 108 -1.41 14.71 22.12
C THR A 108 -2.88 14.60 21.71
N LEU A 109 -3.47 13.41 21.83
CA LEU A 109 -4.85 13.13 21.41
C LEU A 109 -5.85 13.01 22.59
N HIS A 110 -5.37 13.17 23.83
CA HIS A 110 -6.19 13.56 24.99
C HIS A 110 -6.24 15.08 25.13
#